data_AF-P0A3F6-F1
#
_entry.id   AF-P0A3F6-F1
#
_cell.length_a   1.000
_cell.length_b   1.000
_cell.length_c   1.000
_cell.angle_alpha   90.00
_cell.angle_beta   90.00
_cell.angle_gamma   90.00
#
_symmetry.space_group_name_H-M   'P 1'
#
loop_
_entity.id
_entity.type
_entity.pdbx_description
1 polymer ?
#
loop_
_entity_poly.entity_id
_entity_poly.type
_entity_poly.pdbx_seq_one_letter_code
_entity_poly.pdbx_strand_id
1 'polypeptide(L)' 'MLPLYPDISPEIIAIAIGSGAIGCTIVTDSLFWLVKQYCGATLNETFKYYTTATFIASVVALAGTFLLSFII' A
#
# COMPACT_ATOMS: atom_id res chain seq x y z
N MET A 1 15.29 -5.33 -15.40
CA MET A 1 14.23 -6.36 -15.35
C MET A 1 13.00 -6.02 -16.19
N LEU A 2 12.63 -4.74 -16.39
CA LEU A 2 11.53 -4.35 -17.28
C LEU A 2 11.61 -4.86 -18.73
N PRO A 3 12.79 -5.02 -19.37
CA PRO A 3 12.87 -5.57 -20.74
C PRO A 3 12.52 -7.06 -20.85
N LEU A 4 12.40 -7.79 -19.75
CA LEU A 4 12.11 -9.24 -19.77
C LEU A 4 10.62 -9.55 -19.96
N TYR A 5 9.74 -8.57 -19.75
CA TYR A 5 8.28 -8.73 -19.87
C TYR A 5 7.72 -7.66 -20.82
N PRO A 6 7.91 -7.79 -22.14
CA PRO A 6 7.37 -6.82 -23.11
C PRO A 6 5.84 -6.76 -23.09
N ASP A 7 5.17 -7.83 -22.65
CA ASP A 7 3.70 -7.91 -22.56
C ASP A 7 3.13 -7.22 -21.31
N ILE A 8 3.96 -6.95 -20.30
CA ILE A 8 3.50 -6.30 -19.07
C ILE A 8 3.80 -4.81 -19.16
N SER A 9 2.74 -4.03 -19.13
CA SER A 9 2.81 -2.59 -19.16
C SER A 9 3.51 -2.07 -17.88
N PRO A 10 4.57 -1.25 -18.02
CA PRO A 10 5.34 -0.76 -16.89
C PRO A 10 4.48 0.05 -15.90
N GLU A 11 3.35 0.60 -16.36
CA GLU A 11 2.37 1.30 -15.55
C GLU A 11 1.73 0.37 -14.51
N ILE A 12 1.32 -0.84 -14.90
CA ILE A 12 0.72 -1.80 -13.96
C ILE A 12 1.74 -2.23 -12.93
N ILE A 13 3.00 -2.45 -13.33
CA ILE A 13 4.09 -2.79 -12.41
C ILE A 13 4.30 -1.66 -11.39
N ALA A 14 4.31 -0.40 -11.83
CA ALA A 14 4.46 0.73 -10.94
C ALA A 14 3.31 0.82 -9.93
N ILE A 15 2.07 0.58 -10.36
CA ILE A 15 0.90 0.55 -9.47
C ILE A 15 0.98 -0.63 -8.50
N ALA A 16 1.41 -1.81 -8.95
CA ALA A 16 1.58 -2.99 -8.08
C ALA A 16 2.63 -2.75 -7.00
N ILE A 17 3.77 -2.15 -7.36
CA ILE A 17 4.83 -1.77 -6.41
C ILE A 17 4.30 -0.75 -5.40
N GLY A 18 3.59 0.28 -5.87
CA GLY A 18 2.98 1.29 -5.00
C GLY A 18 1.93 0.71 -4.04
N SER A 19 1.11 -0.23 -4.53
CA SER A 19 0.10 -0.94 -3.72
C SER A 19 0.75 -1.77 -2.62
N GLY A 20 1.88 -2.42 -2.91
CA GLY A 20 2.67 -3.15 -1.91
C GLY A 20 3.38 -2.23 -0.91
N ALA A 21 3.85 -1.06 -1.35
CA ALA A 21 4.61 -0.14 -0.50
C ALA A 21 3.79 0.44 0.67
N ILE A 22 2.47 0.55 0.51
CA ILE A 22 1.56 0.99 1.59
C ILE A 22 1.12 -0.16 2.51
N GLY A 23 1.42 -1.41 2.15
CA GLY A 23 1.06 -2.59 2.93
C GLY A 23 1.91 -2.69 4.19
N CYS A 24 1.25 -2.74 5.35
CA CYS A 24 1.89 -2.86 6.66
C CYS A 24 2.72 -1.64 7.08
N THR A 25 2.08 -0.46 7.18
CA THR A 25 2.70 0.70 7.85
C THR A 25 2.88 0.43 9.35
N ILE A 26 4.10 0.01 9.71
CA ILE A 26 4.50 -0.26 11.10
C ILE A 26 5.24 0.95 11.70
N VAL A 27 5.77 0.79 12.91
CA VAL A 27 6.53 1.82 13.65
C VAL A 27 7.76 2.37 12.91
N THR A 28 8.19 1.72 11.81
CA THR A 28 9.31 2.16 10.96
C THR A 28 8.90 3.18 9.91
N ASP A 29 7.62 3.38 9.65
CA ASP A 29 7.11 4.39 8.71
C ASP A 29 6.93 5.74 9.41
N SER A 30 7.39 6.82 8.77
CA SER A 30 7.18 8.20 9.27
C SER A 30 5.69 8.58 9.27
N LEU A 31 4.89 8.01 8.37
CA LEU A 31 3.45 8.27 8.26
C LEU A 31 2.69 7.76 9.49
N PHE A 32 3.16 6.68 10.10
CA PHE A 32 2.61 6.13 11.35
C PHE A 32 2.69 7.15 12.50
N TRP A 33 3.86 7.79 12.68
CA TRP A 33 4.07 8.77 13.74
C TRP A 33 3.32 10.07 13.48
N LEU A 34 3.24 10.48 12.21
CA LEU A 34 2.50 11.66 11.79
C LEU A 34 1.02 11.54 12.16
N VAL A 35 0.38 10.42 11.82
CA VAL A 35 -1.03 10.16 12.15
C VAL A 35 -1.24 10.06 13.66
N LYS A 36 -0.31 9.42 14.38
CA LYS A 36 -0.35 9.35 15.85
C LYS A 36 -0.32 10.74 16.50
N GLN A 37 0.50 11.66 15.99
CA GLN A 37 0.59 13.03 16.51
C GLN A 37 -0.62 13.88 16.13
N TYR A 38 -1.12 13.79 14.89
CA TYR A 38 -2.29 14.57 14.44
C TYR A 38 -3.60 14.14 15.08
N CYS A 39 -3.83 12.83 15.25
CA CYS A 39 -5.06 12.33 15.88
C CYS A 39 -4.99 12.32 17.41
N GLY A 40 -3.83 12.54 18.01
CA GLY A 40 -3.64 12.43 19.46
C GLY A 40 -3.88 11.01 20.01
N ALA A 41 -3.79 9.99 19.16
CA ALA A 41 -4.10 8.60 19.52
C ALA A 41 -2.97 7.93 20.32
N THR A 42 -3.31 6.89 21.07
CA THR A 42 -2.30 6.06 21.73
C THR A 42 -1.60 5.14 20.72
N LEU A 43 -0.37 4.69 21.03
CA LEU A 43 0.40 3.80 20.15
C LEU A 43 -0.37 2.51 19.80
N ASN A 44 -1.14 1.98 20.76
CA ASN A 44 -1.92 0.76 20.60
C ASN A 44 -3.09 0.97 19.61
N GLU A 45 -3.76 2.12 19.68
CA GLU A 45 -4.83 2.49 18.76
C GLU A 45 -4.30 2.76 17.35
N THR A 46 -3.18 3.48 17.20
CA THR A 46 -2.57 3.68 15.87
C THR A 46 -2.17 2.34 15.26
N PHE A 47 -1.53 1.45 16.02
CA PHE A 47 -1.17 0.13 15.52
C PHE A 47 -2.39 -0.70 15.11
N LYS A 48 -3.48 -0.65 15.89
CA LYS A 48 -4.70 -1.41 15.56
C LYS A 48 -5.49 -0.81 14.40
N TYR A 49 -5.74 0.49 14.41
CA TYR A 49 -6.62 1.12 13.42
C TYR A 49 -5.86 1.50 12.15
N TYR A 50 -4.69 2.13 12.28
CA TYR A 50 -3.95 2.66 11.13
C TYR A 50 -3.23 1.55 10.35
N THR A 51 -2.51 0.66 11.03
CA THR A 51 -1.84 -0.46 10.34
C THR A 51 -2.86 -1.41 9.70
N THR A 52 -4.00 -1.67 10.35
CA THR A 52 -5.08 -2.47 9.74
C THR A 52 -5.73 -1.74 8.55
N ALA A 53 -5.98 -0.43 8.66
CA ALA A 53 -6.54 0.35 7.56
C ALA A 53 -5.61 0.39 6.34
N THR A 54 -4.30 0.59 6.54
CA THR A 54 -3.31 0.60 5.46
C THR A 54 -3.12 -0.79 4.85
N PHE A 55 -3.20 -1.86 5.66
CA PHE A 55 -3.21 -3.22 5.15
C PHE A 55 -4.43 -3.48 4.26
N ILE A 56 -5.64 -3.12 4.70
CA ILE A 56 -6.86 -3.24 3.89
C ILE A 56 -6.73 -2.42 2.60
N ALA A 57 -6.24 -1.18 2.69
CA ALA A 57 -6.02 -0.32 1.53
C ALA A 57 -5.03 -0.95 0.53
N SER A 58 -3.94 -1.58 1.02
CA SER A 58 -2.99 -2.30 0.18
C SER A 58 -3.63 -3.48 -0.55
N VAL A 59 -4.47 -4.27 0.13
CA VAL A 59 -5.20 -5.38 -0.50
C VAL A 59 -6.18 -4.87 -1.56
N VAL A 60 -6.92 -3.79 -1.28
CA VAL A 60 -7.85 -3.19 -2.26
C VAL A 60 -7.09 -2.63 -3.47
N ALA A 61 -5.96 -1.94 -3.24
CA ALA A 61 -5.13 -1.41 -4.31
C ALA A 61 -4.53 -2.53 -5.17
N LEU A 62 -4.08 -3.62 -4.55
CA LEU A 62 -3.60 -4.80 -5.26
C LEU A 62 -4.71 -5.46 -6.08
N ALA A 63 -5.92 -5.60 -5.52
CA ALA A 63 -7.07 -6.13 -6.25
C ALA A 63 -7.47 -5.24 -7.44
N GLY A 64 -7.42 -3.92 -7.27
CA GLY A 64 -7.65 -2.96 -8.36
C GLY A 64 -6.59 -3.07 -9.45
N THR A 65 -5.32 -3.25 -9.07
CA THR A 65 -4.22 -3.47 -10.02
C THR A 65 -4.41 -4.76 -10.81
N PHE A 66 -4.85 -5.83 -10.15
CA PHE A 66 -5.12 -7.12 -10.79
C PHE A 66 -6.29 -7.03 -11.77
N LEU A 67 -7.35 -6.30 -11.41
CA LEU A 67 -8.49 -6.04 -12.29
C LEU A 67 -8.06 -5.22 -13.52
N LEU A 68 -7.22 -4.20 -13.31
CA LEU A 68 -6.68 -3.40 -14.40
C LEU A 68 -5.84 -4.28 -15.34
N SER A 69 -5.01 -5.18 -14.81
CA SER A 69 -4.22 -6.15 -15.56
C SER A 69 -5.00 -7.20 -16.34
N PHE A 70 -6.31 -7.37 -16.11
CA PHE A 70 -7.15 -8.20 -16.97
C PHE A 70 -7.80 -7.43 -18.11
N ILE A 71 -7.91 -6.11 -17.98
CA ILE A 71 -8.58 -5.24 -18.96
C ILE A 71 -7.61 -4.77 -20.04
N ILE A 72 -6.36 -4.50 -19.66
CA ILE A 72 -5.24 -4.25 -20.57
C ILE A 72 -4.54 -5.56 -20.88
#